data_AF-A0A844B1P5-F1
#
_entry.id   AF-A0A844B1P5-F1
#
_cell.length_a   1.000
_cell.length_b   1.000
_cell.length_c   1.000
_cell.angle_alpha   90.00
_cell.angle_beta   90.00
_cell.angle_gamma   90.00
#
_symmetry.space_group_name_H-M   'P 1'
#
loop_
_entity.id
_entity.type
_entity.pdbx_description
1 polymer ?
#
loop_
_entity_poly.entity_id
_entity_poly.type
_entity_poly.pdbx_seq_one_letter_code
_entity_poly.pdbx_strand_id
1 'polypeptide(L)'
;MTNNITPSRADLDQAPRLECWRVISGLEATWLRGEVTGHPILHDQRINTSPLLALNKENKWARTRSRFYVLGEPAFKPPTELERARYKKRLAEHKRRLVDLSKCDFPHGLYQLSNYPTIARIVVRRSVAMKLDGRTILAVVKGAHPSDLAAMTEDEREFLDLLRVRENGVVF
;
A
#
# COMPACT_ATOMS: atom_id res chain seq x y z
N MET A 1 31.41 6.19 24.80
CA MET A 1 30.05 6.70 25.08
C MET A 1 29.11 5.51 25.11
N THR A 2 28.63 5.12 26.28
CA THR A 2 27.66 4.03 26.43
C THR A 2 26.33 4.49 25.85
N ASN A 3 25.94 3.95 24.70
CA ASN A 3 24.61 4.19 24.13
C ASN A 3 23.59 3.56 25.08
N ASN A 4 23.00 4.36 25.97
CA ASN A 4 21.91 3.91 26.84
C ASN A 4 20.67 3.67 25.96
N ILE A 5 20.50 2.43 25.52
CA ILE A 5 19.43 2.01 24.61
C ILE A 5 18.14 1.71 25.37
N THR A 6 18.25 1.31 26.64
CA THR A 6 17.11 0.97 27.50
C THR A 6 16.83 2.12 28.47
N PRO A 7 15.59 2.62 28.55
CA PRO A 7 15.26 3.70 29.46
C PRO A 7 15.13 3.21 30.91
N SER A 8 15.51 4.05 31.86
CA SER A 8 15.04 3.96 33.24
C SER A 8 13.60 4.50 33.36
N ARG A 9 12.96 4.28 34.51
CA ARG A 9 11.62 4.84 34.75
C ARG A 9 11.63 6.38 34.75
N ALA A 10 12.64 6.98 35.35
CA ALA A 10 12.82 8.43 35.35
C ALA A 10 13.01 9.00 33.93
N ASP A 11 13.69 8.27 33.03
CA ASP A 11 13.83 8.69 31.63
C ASP A 11 12.48 8.75 30.91
N LEU A 12 11.56 7.82 31.21
CA LEU A 12 10.24 7.79 30.60
C LEU A 12 9.28 8.82 31.21
N ASP A 13 9.36 9.05 32.52
CA ASP A 13 8.51 10.04 33.19
C ASP A 13 8.75 11.47 32.68
N GLN A 14 9.96 11.75 32.19
CA GLN A 14 10.35 13.04 31.60
C GLN A 14 10.32 13.04 30.05
N ALA A 15 10.01 11.90 29.43
CA ALA A 15 10.04 11.77 27.98
C ALA A 15 8.78 12.37 27.32
N PRO A 16 8.92 13.07 26.18
CA PRO A 16 7.78 13.52 25.41
C PRO A 16 6.93 12.34 24.94
N ARG A 17 5.62 12.57 24.82
CA ARG A 17 4.68 11.56 24.34
C ARG A 17 4.46 11.69 22.84
N LEU A 18 4.57 10.59 22.10
CA LEU A 18 4.36 10.54 20.65
C LEU A 18 3.13 9.69 20.33
N GLU A 19 2.09 10.35 19.85
CA GLU A 19 0.81 9.77 19.43
C GLU A 19 0.71 9.63 17.92
N CYS A 20 -0.25 8.81 17.46
CA CYS A 20 -0.56 8.61 16.05
C CYS A 20 0.71 8.36 15.22
N TRP A 21 1.61 7.55 15.76
CA TRP A 21 2.97 7.45 15.25
C TRP A 21 3.10 6.33 14.23
N ARG A 22 4.01 6.50 13.27
CA ARG A 22 4.40 5.44 12.33
C ARG A 22 5.90 5.45 12.07
N VAL A 23 6.44 4.29 11.76
CA VAL A 23 7.82 4.13 11.31
C VAL A 23 7.92 4.60 9.86
N ILE A 24 8.92 5.44 9.57
CA ILE A 24 9.28 5.87 8.22
C ILE A 24 10.72 5.42 7.98
N SER A 25 10.94 4.63 6.94
CA SER A 25 12.28 4.20 6.50
C SER A 25 12.71 5.07 5.33
N GLY A 26 13.80 5.80 5.50
CA GLY A 26 14.54 6.44 4.42
C GLY A 26 15.75 5.61 3.98
N LEU A 27 16.50 6.12 3.00
CA LEU A 27 17.69 5.45 2.46
C LEU A 27 18.78 5.23 3.50
N GLU A 28 19.00 6.21 4.40
CA GLU A 28 20.12 6.20 5.35
C GLU A 28 19.71 5.95 6.80
N ALA A 29 18.43 6.17 7.12
CA ALA A 29 17.95 6.10 8.49
C ALA A 29 16.46 5.78 8.56
N THR A 30 16.05 5.25 9.70
CA THR A 30 14.65 5.10 10.08
C THR A 30 14.31 6.15 11.12
N TRP A 31 13.12 6.75 11.08
CA TRP A 31 12.60 7.67 12.09
C TRP A 31 11.13 7.41 12.36
N LEU A 32 10.60 8.04 13.40
CA LEU A 32 9.17 8.05 13.68
C LEU A 32 8.55 9.36 13.19
N ARG A 33 7.34 9.27 12.65
CA ARG A 33 6.50 10.44 12.38
C ARG A 33 5.22 10.32 13.19
N GLY A 34 4.87 11.35 13.96
CA GLY A 34 3.71 11.34 14.86
C GLY A 34 3.41 12.72 15.44
N GLU A 35 2.42 12.79 16.30
CA GLU A 35 2.03 13.99 17.05
C GLU A 35 2.72 13.97 18.41
N VAL A 36 3.57 14.96 18.67
CA VAL A 36 4.30 15.06 19.93
C VAL A 36 3.58 15.97 20.91
N THR A 37 3.60 15.60 22.18
CA THR A 37 3.16 16.45 23.29
C THR A 37 4.23 16.49 24.39
N GLY A 38 4.36 17.64 25.06
CA GLY A 38 5.34 17.81 26.16
C GLY A 38 6.80 17.79 25.70
N HIS A 39 7.08 18.15 24.45
CA HIS A 39 8.45 18.22 23.96
C HIS A 39 9.13 19.53 24.46
N PRO A 40 10.33 19.48 25.06
CA PRO A 40 10.92 20.63 25.77
C PRO A 40 11.31 21.81 24.88
N ILE A 41 11.42 21.60 23.56
CA ILE A 41 11.82 22.62 22.58
C ILE A 41 10.75 22.85 21.51
N LEU A 42 9.98 21.80 21.21
CA LEU A 42 9.02 21.83 20.11
C LEU A 42 7.68 21.84 20.81
N HIS A 43 6.82 22.80 20.47
CA HIS A 43 5.47 22.79 20.99
C HIS A 43 4.70 21.56 20.50
N ASP A 44 3.50 21.37 21.01
CA ASP A 44 2.65 20.25 20.62
C ASP A 44 2.32 20.35 19.13
N GLN A 45 2.86 19.42 18.34
CA GLN A 45 2.79 19.46 16.89
C GLN A 45 3.11 18.10 16.26
N ARG A 46 2.88 17.98 14.95
CA ARG A 46 3.34 16.82 14.18
C ARG A 46 4.83 16.94 13.86
N ILE A 47 5.61 15.92 14.16
CA ILE A 47 7.07 15.91 13.96
C ILE A 47 7.55 14.67 13.21
N ASN A 48 8.72 14.79 12.57
CA ASN A 48 9.61 13.67 12.32
C ASN A 48 10.67 13.66 13.42
N THR A 49 10.87 12.52 14.08
CA THR A 49 11.92 12.41 15.10
C THR A 49 13.31 12.38 14.45
N SER A 50 14.35 12.57 15.25
CA SER A 50 15.70 12.16 14.84
C SER A 50 15.77 10.64 14.64
N PRO A 51 16.84 10.12 13.99
CA PRO A 51 16.96 8.70 13.68
C PRO A 51 16.68 7.79 14.87
N LEU A 52 15.86 6.78 14.64
CA LEU A 52 15.43 5.76 15.58
C LEU A 52 16.59 4.81 15.87
N LEU A 53 16.88 4.60 17.14
CA LEU A 53 17.91 3.69 17.63
C LEU A 53 17.30 2.41 18.22
N ALA A 54 16.19 2.53 18.94
CA ALA A 54 15.42 1.40 19.45
C ALA A 54 13.94 1.72 19.55
N LEU A 55 13.11 0.68 19.43
CA LEU A 55 11.66 0.76 19.49
C LEU A 55 11.12 -0.45 20.24
N ASN A 56 10.43 -0.21 21.36
CA ASN A 56 9.73 -1.25 22.10
C ASN A 56 8.23 -0.93 22.10
N LYS A 57 7.47 -1.65 21.27
CA LYS A 57 6.03 -1.44 21.11
C LYS A 57 5.23 -1.97 22.31
N GLU A 58 5.71 -3.02 22.96
CA GLU A 58 5.04 -3.66 24.10
C GLU A 58 5.12 -2.76 25.33
N ASN A 59 6.32 -2.26 25.63
CA ASN A 59 6.57 -1.33 26.73
C ASN A 59 6.33 0.14 26.35
N LYS A 60 5.77 0.39 25.17
CA LYS A 60 5.36 1.72 24.68
C LYS A 60 6.44 2.79 24.82
N TRP A 61 7.65 2.53 24.32
CA TRP A 61 8.71 3.55 24.26
C TRP A 61 9.58 3.43 23.02
N ALA A 62 10.22 4.54 22.64
CA ALA A 62 11.22 4.59 21.59
C ALA A 62 12.45 5.38 22.04
N ARG A 63 13.64 4.95 21.60
CA ARG A 63 14.89 5.70 21.71
C ARG A 63 15.29 6.20 20.33
N THR A 64 15.41 7.51 20.19
CA THR A 64 15.96 8.18 19.00
C THR A 64 17.39 8.64 19.29
N ARG A 65 18.12 9.20 18.34
CA ARG A 65 19.46 9.78 18.60
C ARG A 65 19.42 10.84 19.71
N SER A 66 18.34 11.61 19.76
CA SER A 66 18.28 12.77 20.64
C SER A 66 17.63 12.47 21.99
N ARG A 67 16.59 11.63 22.05
CA ARG A 67 15.84 11.38 23.30
C ARG A 67 15.05 10.08 23.32
N PHE A 68 14.49 9.76 24.47
CA PHE A 68 13.40 8.80 24.62
C PHE A 68 12.04 9.45 24.33
N TYR A 69 11.09 8.63 23.91
CA TYR A 69 9.68 8.98 23.75
C TYR A 69 8.82 7.92 24.41
N VAL A 70 7.75 8.34 25.09
CA VAL A 70 6.64 7.45 25.45
C VAL A 70 5.70 7.35 24.25
N LEU A 71 5.33 6.14 23.87
CA LEU A 71 4.51 5.88 22.69
C LEU A 71 3.03 5.76 23.06
N GLY A 72 2.21 6.54 22.36
CA GLY A 72 0.78 6.33 22.32
C GLY A 72 0.36 5.29 21.29
N GLU A 73 -0.83 5.44 20.73
CA GLU A 73 -1.34 4.53 19.71
C GLU A 73 -0.65 4.78 18.35
N PRO A 74 -0.26 3.72 17.62
CA PRO A 74 0.30 3.89 16.29
C PRO A 74 -0.78 4.35 15.30
N ALA A 75 -0.40 5.17 14.30
CA ALA A 75 -1.29 5.63 13.23
C ALA A 75 -1.84 4.50 12.36
N PHE A 76 -1.18 3.35 12.33
CA PHE A 76 -1.65 2.15 11.66
C PHE A 76 -1.62 0.99 12.65
N LYS A 77 -2.79 0.40 12.90
CA LYS A 77 -2.88 -0.91 13.55
C LYS A 77 -2.63 -1.96 12.47
N PRO A 78 -1.56 -2.77 12.55
CA PRO A 78 -1.38 -3.86 11.61
C PRO A 78 -2.63 -4.75 11.68
N PRO A 79 -3.19 -5.19 10.53
CA PRO A 79 -4.36 -6.03 10.53
C PRO A 79 -4.05 -7.28 11.35
N THR A 80 -4.99 -7.63 12.21
CA THR A 80 -4.98 -8.83 13.04
C THR A 80 -4.80 -10.07 12.15
N GLU A 81 -4.33 -11.17 12.73
CA GLU A 81 -4.22 -12.44 11.99
C GLU A 81 -5.56 -12.88 11.38
N LEU A 82 -6.67 -12.63 12.09
CA LEU A 82 -8.02 -12.88 11.59
C LEU A 82 -8.35 -12.02 10.37
N GLU A 83 -8.02 -10.73 10.38
CA GLU A 83 -8.23 -9.84 9.23
C GLU A 83 -7.35 -10.22 8.04
N ARG A 84 -6.10 -10.61 8.28
CA ARG A 84 -5.21 -11.15 7.24
C ARG A 84 -5.78 -12.43 6.64
N ALA A 85 -6.27 -13.35 7.47
CA ALA A 85 -6.90 -14.59 7.02
C ALA A 85 -8.17 -14.32 6.21
N ARG A 86 -9.04 -13.40 6.66
CA ARG A 86 -10.22 -12.94 5.91
C ARG A 86 -9.84 -12.33 4.57
N TYR A 87 -8.82 -11.47 4.55
CA TYR A 87 -8.33 -10.87 3.31
C TYR A 87 -7.79 -11.93 2.35
N LYS A 88 -6.96 -12.86 2.83
CA LYS A 88 -6.43 -13.97 2.03
C LYS A 88 -7.56 -14.87 1.48
N LYS A 89 -8.58 -15.14 2.29
CA LYS A 89 -9.78 -15.89 1.88
C LYS A 89 -10.54 -15.15 0.77
N ARG A 90 -10.84 -13.86 0.96
CA ARG A 90 -11.51 -13.03 -0.06
C ARG A 90 -10.74 -12.97 -1.36
N LEU A 91 -9.42 -12.80 -1.30
CA LEU A 91 -8.57 -12.82 -2.50
C LEU A 91 -8.62 -14.17 -3.21
N ALA A 92 -8.58 -15.27 -2.46
CA ALA A 92 -8.67 -16.61 -3.03
C ALA A 92 -10.05 -16.85 -3.69
N GLU A 93 -11.14 -16.40 -3.06
CA GLU A 93 -12.49 -16.46 -3.61
C GLU A 93 -12.64 -15.59 -4.87
N HIS A 94 -12.11 -14.37 -4.85
CA HIS A 94 -12.10 -13.48 -6.00
C HIS A 94 -11.30 -14.09 -7.16
N LYS A 95 -10.11 -14.64 -6.89
CA LYS A 95 -9.31 -15.33 -7.91
C LYS A 95 -10.04 -16.54 -8.50
N ARG A 96 -10.73 -17.34 -7.67
CA ARG A 96 -11.59 -18.44 -8.14
C ARG A 96 -12.71 -17.92 -9.03
N ARG A 97 -13.40 -16.84 -8.62
CA ARG A 97 -14.44 -16.19 -9.41
C ARG A 97 -13.92 -15.77 -10.79
N LEU A 98 -12.76 -15.11 -10.84
CA LEU A 98 -12.16 -14.69 -12.10
C LEU A 98 -11.76 -15.88 -12.98
N VAL A 99 -11.24 -16.96 -12.39
CA VAL A 99 -10.94 -18.21 -13.12
C VAL A 99 -12.21 -18.83 -13.69
N ASP A 100 -13.29 -18.92 -12.92
CA ASP A 100 -14.54 -19.49 -13.41
C ASP A 100 -15.20 -18.61 -14.48
N LEU A 101 -15.20 -17.29 -14.30
CA LEU A 101 -15.63 -16.33 -15.32
C LEU A 101 -14.77 -16.43 -16.60
N SER A 102 -13.47 -16.71 -16.47
CA SER A 102 -12.58 -16.88 -17.62
C SER A 102 -12.92 -18.13 -18.44
N LYS A 103 -13.51 -19.17 -17.83
CA LYS A 103 -13.94 -20.42 -18.47
C LYS A 103 -15.31 -20.31 -19.15
N CYS A 104 -16.15 -19.36 -18.74
CA CYS A 104 -17.41 -19.08 -19.44
C CYS A 104 -17.09 -18.67 -20.89
N ASP A 105 -17.95 -19.08 -21.84
CA ASP A 105 -17.84 -18.81 -23.27
C ASP A 105 -17.99 -17.31 -23.57
N PHE A 106 -16.96 -16.52 -23.27
CA PHE A 106 -16.71 -15.28 -24.00
C PHE A 106 -15.94 -15.67 -25.25
N PRO A 107 -16.46 -15.38 -26.46
CA PRO A 107 -15.79 -15.76 -27.69
C PRO A 107 -14.34 -15.28 -27.62
N HIS A 108 -13.39 -16.12 -28.07
CA HIS A 108 -12.01 -15.71 -28.37
C HIS A 108 -12.08 -14.64 -29.46
N GLY A 109 -12.42 -13.43 -29.04
CA GLY A 109 -13.05 -12.44 -29.89
C GLY A 109 -12.38 -11.11 -29.71
N LEU A 110 -12.40 -10.34 -30.79
CA LEU A 110 -12.02 -8.95 -30.76
C LEU A 110 -12.98 -8.21 -29.81
N TYR A 111 -12.45 -7.62 -28.74
CA TYR A 111 -13.22 -6.88 -27.75
C TYR A 111 -13.59 -5.51 -28.32
N GLN A 112 -14.86 -5.12 -28.14
CA GLN A 112 -15.31 -3.78 -28.47
C GLN A 112 -15.01 -2.85 -27.30
N LEU A 113 -14.14 -1.86 -27.53
CA LEU A 113 -13.63 -1.00 -26.46
C LEU A 113 -14.59 0.12 -26.04
N SER A 114 -15.73 0.28 -26.72
CA SER A 114 -16.72 1.32 -26.38
C SER A 114 -17.29 1.19 -24.97
N ASN A 115 -17.22 -0.01 -24.37
CA ASN A 115 -17.68 -0.27 -23.01
C ASN A 115 -16.62 0.06 -21.93
N TYR A 116 -15.39 0.35 -22.35
CA TYR A 116 -14.24 0.57 -21.47
C TYR A 116 -13.49 1.85 -21.91
N PRO A 117 -14.04 3.04 -21.61
CA PRO A 117 -13.59 4.30 -22.21
C PRO A 117 -12.14 4.68 -21.89
N THR A 118 -11.65 4.34 -20.70
CA THR A 118 -10.24 4.60 -20.32
C THR A 118 -9.31 3.62 -21.04
N ILE A 119 -9.68 2.33 -21.10
CA ILE A 119 -8.93 1.34 -21.87
C ILE A 119 -8.92 1.71 -23.35
N ALA A 120 -10.06 2.12 -23.91
CA ALA A 120 -10.19 2.61 -25.27
C ALA A 120 -9.25 3.79 -25.53
N ARG A 121 -9.24 4.79 -24.65
CA ARG A 121 -8.36 5.96 -24.77
C ARG A 121 -6.88 5.57 -24.78
N ILE A 122 -6.47 4.63 -23.92
CA ILE A 122 -5.09 4.13 -23.87
C ILE A 122 -4.74 3.41 -25.18
N VAL A 123 -5.65 2.57 -25.66
CA VAL A 123 -5.47 1.76 -26.87
C VAL A 123 -5.43 2.62 -28.13
N VAL A 124 -6.37 3.55 -28.30
CA VAL A 124 -6.50 4.39 -29.50
C VAL A 124 -5.26 5.25 -29.75
N ARG A 125 -4.54 5.64 -28.70
CA ARG A 125 -3.24 6.33 -28.83
C ARG A 125 -2.16 5.49 -29.52
N ARG A 126 -2.33 4.17 -29.58
CA ARG A 126 -1.32 3.20 -30.06
C ARG A 126 -1.83 2.28 -31.17
N SER A 127 -3.11 2.31 -31.49
CA SER A 127 -3.74 1.50 -32.52
C SER A 127 -4.99 2.17 -33.08
N VAL A 128 -5.19 2.12 -34.39
CA VAL A 128 -6.41 2.62 -35.07
C VAL A 128 -7.55 1.59 -35.10
N ALA A 129 -7.30 0.36 -34.64
CA ALA A 129 -8.30 -0.70 -34.64
C ALA A 129 -9.22 -0.61 -33.42
N MET A 130 -10.54 -0.50 -33.65
CA MET A 130 -11.55 -0.48 -32.57
C MET A 130 -11.86 -1.87 -31.98
N LYS A 131 -11.30 -2.91 -32.60
CA LYS A 131 -11.49 -4.32 -32.30
C LYS A 131 -10.11 -4.94 -32.11
N LEU A 132 -9.79 -5.35 -30.88
CA LEU A 132 -8.50 -5.94 -30.54
C LEU A 132 -8.66 -7.21 -29.72
N ASP A 133 -7.72 -8.13 -29.86
CA ASP A 133 -7.64 -9.28 -28.97
C ASP A 133 -7.12 -8.87 -27.58
N GLY A 134 -7.36 -9.75 -26.60
CA GLY A 134 -7.03 -9.49 -25.20
C GLY A 134 -5.52 -9.35 -24.93
N ARG A 135 -4.66 -10.07 -25.67
CA ARG A 135 -3.20 -9.95 -25.51
C ARG A 135 -2.73 -8.59 -25.99
N THR A 136 -3.26 -8.12 -27.11
CA THR A 136 -2.95 -6.78 -27.63
C THR A 136 -3.41 -5.69 -26.65
N ILE A 137 -4.60 -5.82 -26.05
CA ILE A 137 -5.09 -4.90 -25.02
C ILE A 137 -4.13 -4.88 -23.81
N LEU A 138 -3.76 -6.05 -23.29
CA LEU A 138 -2.84 -6.16 -22.15
C LEU A 138 -1.46 -5.56 -22.45
N ALA A 139 -0.90 -5.85 -23.63
CA ALA A 139 0.40 -5.31 -24.05
C ALA A 139 0.40 -3.77 -24.13
N VAL A 140 -0.67 -3.19 -24.69
CA VAL A 140 -0.82 -1.74 -24.78
C VAL A 140 -0.98 -1.11 -23.40
N VAL A 141 -1.85 -1.67 -22.56
CA VAL A 141 -2.09 -1.18 -21.19
C VAL A 141 -0.85 -1.28 -20.30
N LYS A 142 -0.04 -2.33 -20.46
CA LYS A 142 1.21 -2.52 -19.70
C LYS A 142 2.20 -1.37 -19.87
N GLY A 143 2.18 -0.70 -21.02
CA GLY A 143 3.01 0.48 -21.28
C GLY A 143 2.31 1.82 -21.10
N ALA A 144 1.10 1.86 -20.51
CA ALA A 144 0.33 3.09 -20.34
C ALA A 144 0.92 4.01 -19.26
N HIS A 145 0.64 5.31 -19.36
CA HIS A 145 1.08 6.28 -18.37
C HIS A 145 0.36 6.07 -17.03
N PRO A 146 1.01 6.25 -15.86
CA PRO A 146 0.37 6.05 -14.55
C PRO A 146 -0.94 6.82 -14.35
N SER A 147 -1.05 8.04 -14.89
CA SER A 147 -2.29 8.83 -14.83
C SER A 147 -3.45 8.19 -15.60
N ASP A 148 -3.17 7.46 -16.67
CA ASP A 148 -4.21 6.74 -17.42
C ASP A 148 -4.65 5.49 -16.65
N LEU A 149 -3.73 4.79 -15.99
CA LEU A 149 -4.05 3.65 -15.12
C LEU A 149 -4.88 4.07 -13.90
N ALA A 150 -4.53 5.22 -13.30
CA ALA A 150 -5.26 5.77 -12.15
C ALA A 150 -6.69 6.21 -12.49
N ALA A 151 -6.97 6.50 -13.77
CA ALA A 151 -8.29 6.92 -14.25
C ALA A 151 -9.23 5.74 -14.54
N MET A 152 -8.75 4.49 -14.48
CA MET A 152 -9.58 3.32 -14.78
C MET A 152 -10.74 3.17 -13.79
N THR A 153 -11.88 2.70 -14.28
CA THR A 153 -12.99 2.29 -13.41
C THR A 153 -12.71 0.92 -12.78
N GLU A 154 -13.55 0.52 -11.82
CA GLU A 154 -13.43 -0.83 -11.22
C GLU A 154 -13.72 -1.91 -12.26
N ASP A 155 -14.74 -1.72 -13.10
CA ASP A 155 -15.10 -2.66 -14.17
C ASP A 155 -13.96 -2.82 -15.20
N GLU A 156 -13.24 -1.74 -15.51
CA GLU A 156 -12.07 -1.77 -16.40
C GLU A 156 -10.90 -2.55 -15.77
N ARG A 157 -10.67 -2.39 -14.46
CA ARG A 157 -9.68 -3.19 -13.74
C ARG A 157 -10.05 -4.67 -13.71
N GLU A 158 -11.30 -4.98 -13.39
CA GLU A 158 -11.80 -6.36 -13.39
C GLU A 158 -11.69 -7.00 -14.79
N PHE A 159 -12.02 -6.25 -15.85
CA PHE A 159 -11.83 -6.70 -17.22
C PHE A 159 -10.37 -7.04 -17.52
N LEU A 160 -9.42 -6.20 -17.11
CA LEU A 160 -7.99 -6.49 -17.30
C LEU A 160 -7.52 -7.70 -16.49
N ASP A 161 -8.02 -7.88 -15.27
CA ASP A 161 -7.70 -9.04 -14.43
C ASP A 161 -8.23 -10.34 -15.05
N LEU A 162 -9.44 -10.33 -15.63
CA LEU A 162 -9.96 -11.44 -16.43
C LEU A 162 -9.06 -11.76 -17.63
N LEU A 163 -8.59 -10.75 -18.36
CA LEU A 163 -7.66 -10.96 -19.48
C LEU A 163 -6.33 -11.58 -19.00
N ARG A 164 -5.80 -11.16 -17.84
CA ARG A 164 -4.56 -11.70 -17.26
C ARG A 164 -4.68 -13.17 -16.86
N VAL A 165 -5.84 -13.57 -16.29
CA VAL A 165 -6.13 -14.99 -16.02
C VAL A 165 -6.00 -15.80 -17.31
N ARG A 166 -6.58 -15.32 -18.42
CA ARG A 166 -6.57 -16.03 -19.71
C ARG A 166 -5.18 -16.09 -20.33
N GLU A 167 -4.39 -15.02 -20.24
CA GLU A 167 -3.04 -14.96 -20.81
C GLU A 167 -2.06 -15.89 -20.08
N ASN A 168 -2.06 -15.87 -18.75
CA ASN A 168 -1.02 -16.49 -17.92
C ASN A 168 -1.50 -17.67 -17.07
N GLY A 169 -2.80 -18.00 -17.09
CA GLY A 169 -3.41 -18.96 -16.17
C GLY A 169 -3.38 -18.54 -14.69
N VAL A 170 -2.82 -17.36 -14.39
CA VAL A 170 -2.49 -16.90 -13.03
C VAL A 170 -2.61 -15.37 -12.97
N VAL A 171 -3.44 -14.86 -12.05
CA VAL A 171 -3.43 -13.44 -11.65
C VAL A 171 -2.36 -13.26 -10.56
N PHE A 172 -1.51 -12.23 -10.75
CA PHE A 172 -0.49 -11.75 -9.80
C PHE A 172 -1.09 -10.78 -8.80
#